data_AF-A0A5B0RXY7-F1
#
_entry.id   AF-A0A5B0RXY7-F1
#
_cell.length_a   1.000
_cell.length_b   1.000
_cell.length_c   1.000
_cell.angle_alpha   90.00
_cell.angle_beta   90.00
_cell.angle_gamma   90.00
#
_symmetry.space_group_name_H-M   'P 1'
#
loop_
_entity.id
_entity.type
_entity.pdbx_description
1 polymer ?
#
loop_
_entity_poly.entity_id
_entity_poly.type
_entity_poly.pdbx_seq_one_letter_code
_entity_poly.pdbx_strand_id
1 'polypeptide(L)'
;MKEVGPVEIPEHHPAPVERIQVIQDKESQANNEHNMYRELSHQDQEKYTEIPKHHLALLDYKDIQLFRTEKFIVNDEHNVYRALAHLQYQDQEKYELVKDEIEEYIKTNPVEFTKYQMTESDNEAVYPHRISVGGLEYGKMNEHGTRGVIFSAFSKLKERKFSVITNTAPKHKGESPKYEGFHFRSNYLHDGFVGLVVEDGHYEVYGPTGSKILKTLHPQANKPPNEEVYRALQYQVQKK
;
A
#
# COMPACT_ATOMS: atom_id res chain seq x y z
N MET A 1 -13.62 -61.18 45.77
CA MET A 1 -13.84 -59.76 45.43
C MET A 1 -13.15 -58.91 46.48
N LYS A 2 -12.14 -58.14 46.09
CA LYS A 2 -11.53 -57.05 46.86
C LYS A 2 -11.19 -55.95 45.87
N GLU A 3 -11.78 -54.77 46.09
CA GLU A 3 -11.53 -53.54 45.33
C GLU A 3 -10.11 -53.03 45.58
N VAL A 4 -9.48 -52.51 44.54
CA VAL A 4 -8.18 -51.82 44.61
C VAL A 4 -8.44 -50.37 44.21
N GLY A 5 -8.21 -49.43 45.13
CA GLY A 5 -8.38 -47.99 44.91
C GLY A 5 -7.28 -47.39 44.00
N PRO A 6 -7.43 -46.11 43.60
CA PRO A 6 -6.55 -45.49 42.60
C PRO A 6 -5.17 -45.14 43.16
N VAL A 7 -4.16 -45.26 42.29
CA VAL A 7 -2.74 -44.93 42.53
C VAL A 7 -2.53 -43.42 42.38
N GLU A 8 -1.98 -42.77 43.40
CA GLU A 8 -1.49 -41.38 43.32
C GLU A 8 -0.16 -41.33 42.55
N ILE A 9 -0.05 -40.41 41.58
CA ILE A 9 1.19 -40.08 40.87
C ILE A 9 1.68 -38.73 41.42
N PRO A 10 2.92 -38.59 41.92
CA PRO A 10 3.42 -37.30 42.42
C PRO A 10 3.69 -36.33 41.26
N GLU A 11 3.14 -35.13 41.32
CA GLU A 11 3.53 -34.01 40.44
C GLU A 11 4.94 -33.54 40.82
N HIS A 12 5.86 -33.61 39.86
CA HIS A 12 7.21 -33.06 39.99
C HIS A 12 7.16 -31.57 39.63
N HIS A 13 7.12 -30.68 40.61
CA HIS A 13 7.32 -29.24 40.38
C HIS A 13 8.83 -28.93 40.26
N PRO A 14 9.29 -28.31 39.16
CA PRO A 14 10.67 -27.82 39.08
C PRO A 14 10.88 -26.66 40.05
N ALA A 15 12.06 -26.65 40.69
CA ALA A 15 12.50 -25.71 41.72
C ALA A 15 12.53 -24.24 41.23
N PRO A 16 12.39 -23.25 42.13
CA PRO A 16 12.13 -21.84 41.81
C PRO A 16 13.27 -21.09 41.08
N VAL A 17 14.42 -21.71 40.83
CA VAL A 17 15.59 -21.04 40.24
C VAL A 17 15.45 -20.90 38.71
N GLU A 18 14.86 -21.87 38.01
CA GLU A 18 14.66 -21.79 36.55
C GLU A 18 13.58 -20.75 36.16
N ARG A 19 12.59 -20.49 37.03
CA ARG A 19 11.57 -19.48 36.74
C ARG A 19 12.11 -18.04 36.74
N ILE A 20 13.11 -17.73 37.56
CA ILE A 20 13.61 -16.36 37.70
C ILE A 20 14.46 -15.96 36.49
N GLN A 21 15.28 -16.87 35.96
CA GLN A 21 16.09 -16.64 34.75
C GLN A 21 15.19 -16.38 33.53
N VAL A 22 14.13 -17.18 33.36
CA VAL A 22 13.16 -17.05 32.25
C VAL A 22 12.37 -15.73 32.31
N ILE A 23 12.16 -15.15 33.49
CA ILE A 23 11.46 -13.86 33.63
C ILE A 23 12.40 -12.69 33.30
N GLN A 24 13.66 -12.72 33.74
CA GLN A 24 14.64 -11.66 33.43
C GLN A 24 15.01 -11.59 31.95
N ASP A 25 15.09 -12.74 31.26
CA ASP A 25 15.35 -12.78 29.82
C ASP A 25 14.16 -12.24 28.99
N LYS A 26 12.92 -12.48 29.45
CA LYS A 26 11.70 -11.95 28.81
C LYS A 26 11.52 -10.46 29.00
N GLU A 27 11.83 -9.90 30.17
CA GLU A 27 11.79 -8.45 30.39
C GLU A 27 12.90 -7.72 29.62
N SER A 28 14.07 -8.34 29.49
CA SER A 28 15.18 -7.78 28.69
C SER A 28 14.90 -7.82 27.18
N GLN A 29 14.26 -8.87 26.68
CA GLN A 29 13.77 -8.93 25.30
C GLN A 29 12.64 -7.93 25.04
N ALA A 30 11.66 -7.82 25.95
CA ALA A 30 10.57 -6.86 25.81
C ALA A 30 11.06 -5.41 25.82
N ASN A 31 12.06 -5.07 26.64
CA ASN A 31 12.65 -3.73 26.67
C ASN A 31 13.51 -3.42 25.41
N ASN A 32 14.18 -4.41 24.84
CA ASN A 32 14.90 -4.26 23.56
C ASN A 32 13.95 -4.11 22.37
N GLU A 33 12.85 -4.86 22.34
CA GLU A 33 11.80 -4.69 21.34
C GLU A 33 11.15 -3.31 21.45
N HIS A 34 10.77 -2.89 22.66
CA HIS A 34 10.14 -1.58 22.89
C HIS A 34 11.05 -0.40 22.51
N ASN A 35 12.36 -0.52 22.73
CA ASN A 35 13.34 0.49 22.30
C ASN A 35 13.58 0.46 20.78
N MET A 36 13.62 -0.70 20.13
CA MET A 36 13.67 -0.80 18.67
C MET A 36 12.45 -0.14 18.00
N TYR A 37 11.24 -0.38 18.50
CA TYR A 37 10.03 0.23 17.94
C TYR A 37 10.00 1.76 18.16
N ARG A 38 10.59 2.24 19.26
CA ARG A 38 10.67 3.68 19.56
C ARG A 38 11.70 4.39 18.68
N GLU A 39 12.87 3.80 18.47
CA GLU A 39 13.92 4.34 17.59
C GLU A 39 13.53 4.28 16.10
N LEU A 40 12.88 3.21 15.63
CA LEU A 40 12.30 3.13 14.28
C LEU A 40 11.19 4.17 14.06
N SER A 41 10.41 4.49 15.09
CA SER A 41 9.32 5.48 14.98
C SER A 41 9.82 6.91 14.81
N HIS A 42 10.99 7.25 15.38
CA HIS A 42 11.57 8.58 15.25
C HIS A 42 12.27 8.78 13.90
N GLN A 43 12.94 7.75 13.36
CA GLN A 43 13.57 7.84 12.03
C GLN A 43 12.53 7.89 10.89
N ASP A 44 11.40 7.18 11.01
CA ASP A 44 10.31 7.26 10.04
C ASP A 44 9.63 8.65 10.06
N GLN A 45 9.53 9.31 11.21
CA GLN A 45 8.88 10.63 11.32
C GLN A 45 9.62 11.75 10.59
N GLU A 46 10.95 11.69 10.48
CA GLU A 46 11.73 12.73 9.78
C GLU A 46 11.60 12.65 8.24
N LYS A 47 11.15 11.52 7.70
CA LYS A 47 11.11 11.26 6.24
C LYS A 47 9.79 11.69 5.58
N TYR A 48 8.71 11.76 6.35
CA TYR A 48 7.36 12.02 5.83
C TYR A 48 6.78 13.33 6.36
N THR A 49 6.11 14.06 5.49
CA THR A 49 5.35 15.27 5.82
C THR A 49 3.87 15.02 5.67
N GLU A 50 3.06 15.68 6.50
CA GLU A 50 1.60 15.60 6.39
C GLU A 50 1.14 16.25 5.07
N ILE A 51 0.14 15.66 4.41
CA ILE A 51 -0.48 16.29 3.24
C ILE A 51 -1.13 17.61 3.68
N PRO A 52 -0.95 18.72 2.94
CA PRO A 52 -1.57 19.99 3.30
C PRO A 52 -3.09 19.87 3.46
N LYS A 53 -3.65 20.47 4.50
CA LYS A 53 -5.08 20.34 4.85
C LYS A 53 -6.04 20.71 3.71
N HIS A 54 -5.66 21.64 2.83
CA HIS A 54 -6.48 22.04 1.68
C HIS A 54 -6.55 20.98 0.56
N HIS A 55 -5.73 19.93 0.66
CA HIS A 55 -5.76 18.75 -0.18
C HIS A 55 -6.48 17.58 0.52
N LEU A 56 -7.14 17.79 1.67
CA LEU A 56 -7.81 16.72 2.39
C LEU A 56 -9.30 17.01 2.50
N ALA A 57 -10.12 16.01 2.14
CA ALA A 57 -11.56 16.04 2.30
C ALA A 57 -12.05 14.81 3.04
N LEU A 58 -13.19 14.97 3.72
CA LEU A 58 -13.86 13.85 4.37
C LEU A 58 -14.43 12.89 3.31
N LEU A 59 -14.17 11.61 3.50
CA LEU A 59 -14.74 10.54 2.70
C LEU A 59 -15.73 9.76 3.57
N ASP A 60 -17.02 9.95 3.29
CA ASP A 60 -18.09 9.18 3.91
C ASP A 60 -18.24 7.83 3.19
N TYR A 61 -17.64 6.78 3.76
CA TYR A 61 -17.65 5.45 3.17
C TYR A 61 -18.00 4.38 4.19
N LYS A 62 -19.17 3.75 4.01
CA LYS A 62 -19.66 2.63 4.83
C LYS A 62 -19.66 2.95 6.33
N ASP A 63 -20.13 4.14 6.69
CA ASP A 63 -20.23 4.63 8.07
C ASP A 63 -18.88 4.74 8.81
N ILE A 64 -17.77 4.75 8.06
CA ILE A 64 -16.41 4.90 8.58
C ILE A 64 -15.87 6.24 8.15
N GLN A 65 -15.30 6.96 9.11
CA GLN A 65 -14.68 8.25 8.86
C GLN A 65 -13.32 8.05 8.21
N LEU A 66 -13.25 8.27 6.89
CA LEU A 66 -12.01 8.25 6.12
C LEU A 66 -11.71 9.66 5.60
N PHE A 67 -10.47 9.86 5.15
CA PHE A 67 -10.07 11.05 4.43
C PHE A 67 -9.59 10.65 3.04
N ARG A 68 -9.97 11.44 2.05
CA ARG A 68 -9.44 11.37 0.69
C ARG A 68 -8.57 12.58 0.42
N THR A 69 -7.59 12.41 -0.46
CA THR A 69 -6.88 13.55 -1.03
C THR A 69 -7.72 14.22 -2.12
N GLU A 70 -7.52 15.52 -2.33
CA GLU A 70 -8.16 16.30 -3.38
C GLU A 70 -7.14 17.19 -4.09
N LYS A 71 -7.05 17.06 -5.42
CA LYS A 71 -6.09 17.79 -6.26
C LYS A 71 -4.65 17.62 -5.79
N PHE A 72 -4.33 16.48 -5.17
CA PHE A 72 -3.02 16.20 -4.61
C PHE A 72 -2.19 15.38 -5.59
N ILE A 73 -2.78 14.30 -6.13
CA ILE A 73 -2.15 13.57 -7.21
C ILE A 73 -2.21 14.44 -8.46
N VAL A 74 -1.10 14.53 -9.20
CA VAL A 74 -1.03 15.27 -10.46
C VAL A 74 -2.01 14.66 -11.46
N ASN A 75 -2.82 15.51 -12.10
CA ASN A 75 -3.80 15.11 -13.10
C ASN A 75 -3.16 15.14 -14.51
N ASP A 76 -2.41 14.09 -14.83
CA ASP A 76 -1.82 13.84 -16.14
C ASP A 76 -2.16 12.43 -16.66
N GLU A 77 -1.64 12.07 -17.82
CA GLU A 77 -1.82 10.73 -18.41
C GLU A 77 -1.25 9.57 -17.56
N HIS A 78 -0.42 9.88 -16.56
CA HIS A 78 0.17 8.93 -15.62
C HIS A 78 -0.51 8.92 -14.25
N ASN A 79 -1.59 9.68 -14.07
CA ASN A 79 -2.28 9.87 -12.81
C ASN A 79 -2.58 8.57 -12.04
N VAL A 80 -3.01 7.48 -12.72
CA VAL A 80 -3.23 6.18 -12.08
C VAL A 80 -1.93 5.58 -11.49
N TYR A 81 -0.81 5.68 -12.21
CA TYR A 81 0.48 5.19 -11.74
C TYR A 81 1.03 6.10 -10.63
N ARG A 82 0.80 7.41 -10.71
CA ARG A 82 1.13 8.36 -9.64
C ARG A 82 0.38 8.05 -8.35
N ALA A 83 -0.91 7.76 -8.44
CA ALA A 83 -1.72 7.35 -7.31
C ALA A 83 -1.24 6.01 -6.70
N LEU A 84 -0.87 5.04 -7.54
CA LEU A 84 -0.29 3.76 -7.08
C LEU A 84 1.12 3.92 -6.49
N ALA A 85 1.93 4.83 -7.03
CA ALA A 85 3.24 5.18 -6.48
C ALA A 85 3.13 5.86 -5.13
N HIS A 86 2.17 6.76 -4.97
CA HIS A 86 1.85 7.32 -3.66
C HIS A 86 1.31 6.26 -2.70
N LEU A 87 0.47 5.34 -3.21
CA LEU A 87 0.00 4.20 -2.42
C LEU A 87 1.17 3.39 -1.87
N GLN A 88 2.14 3.04 -2.70
CA GLN A 88 3.28 2.21 -2.31
C GLN A 88 4.35 2.95 -1.50
N TYR A 89 4.74 4.14 -1.96
CA TYR A 89 5.95 4.84 -1.52
C TYR A 89 5.68 6.19 -0.85
N GLN A 90 4.42 6.64 -0.82
CA GLN A 90 4.00 8.00 -0.42
C GLN A 90 4.72 9.09 -1.24
N ASP A 91 5.10 8.74 -2.47
CA ASP A 91 5.85 9.57 -3.39
C ASP A 91 5.29 9.33 -4.79
N GLN A 92 4.45 10.25 -5.25
CA GLN A 92 3.80 10.14 -6.55
C GLN A 92 4.78 10.33 -7.73
N GLU A 93 5.98 10.88 -7.50
CA GLU A 93 6.99 11.05 -8.54
C GLU A 93 7.68 9.73 -8.89
N LYS A 94 7.45 8.66 -8.12
CA LYS A 94 7.90 7.30 -8.44
C LYS A 94 6.98 6.54 -9.41
N TYR A 95 6.13 7.26 -10.14
CA TYR A 95 5.16 6.62 -11.03
C TYR A 95 5.81 5.80 -12.14
N GLU A 96 6.96 6.23 -12.68
CA GLU A 96 7.68 5.50 -13.73
C GLU A 96 8.15 4.13 -13.23
N LEU A 97 8.75 4.10 -12.04
CA LEU A 97 9.14 2.85 -11.39
C LEU A 97 7.95 1.90 -11.23
N VAL A 98 6.83 2.40 -10.71
CA VAL A 98 5.62 1.57 -10.51
C VAL A 98 5.04 1.08 -11.84
N LYS A 99 5.04 1.94 -12.86
CA LYS A 99 4.58 1.59 -14.21
C LYS A 99 5.42 0.45 -14.78
N ASP A 100 6.74 0.60 -14.76
CA ASP A 100 7.68 -0.37 -15.32
C ASP A 100 7.58 -1.72 -14.60
N GLU A 101 7.50 -1.72 -13.27
CA GLU A 101 7.34 -2.95 -12.50
C GLU A 101 6.01 -3.66 -12.81
N ILE A 102 4.91 -2.91 -12.98
CA ILE A 102 3.60 -3.48 -13.34
C ILE A 102 3.65 -4.10 -14.74
N GLU A 103 4.18 -3.36 -15.73
CA GLU A 103 4.25 -3.82 -17.12
C GLU A 103 5.15 -5.06 -17.25
N GLU A 104 6.32 -5.06 -16.60
CA GLU A 104 7.20 -6.23 -16.60
C GLU A 104 6.57 -7.42 -15.86
N TYR A 105 5.83 -7.19 -14.76
CA TYR A 105 5.11 -8.26 -14.07
C TYR A 105 4.01 -8.89 -14.95
N ILE A 106 3.26 -8.08 -15.70
CA ILE A 106 2.25 -8.57 -16.65
C ILE A 106 2.91 -9.37 -17.77
N LYS A 107 3.98 -8.84 -18.34
CA LYS A 107 4.73 -9.46 -19.44
C LYS A 107 5.34 -10.81 -19.07
N THR A 108 5.82 -10.95 -17.84
CA THR A 108 6.44 -12.19 -17.34
C THR A 108 5.40 -13.22 -16.86
N ASN A 109 4.18 -12.79 -16.54
CA ASN A 109 3.10 -13.66 -16.04
C ASN A 109 1.81 -13.56 -16.88
N PRO A 110 1.87 -13.65 -18.23
CA PRO A 110 0.73 -13.29 -19.08
C PRO A 110 -0.51 -14.18 -18.86
N VAL A 111 -0.30 -15.44 -18.47
CA VAL A 111 -1.36 -16.41 -18.17
C VAL A 111 -2.22 -15.99 -16.97
N GLU A 112 -1.65 -15.26 -16.01
CA GLU A 112 -2.40 -14.75 -14.86
C GLU A 112 -3.39 -13.64 -15.23
N PHE A 113 -3.21 -13.04 -16.41
CA PHE A 113 -3.92 -11.87 -16.88
C PHE A 113 -4.80 -12.16 -18.10
N THR A 114 -4.96 -13.43 -18.51
CA THR A 114 -5.78 -13.81 -19.66
C THR A 114 -7.19 -13.26 -19.61
N LYS A 115 -7.82 -13.19 -18.43
CA LYS A 115 -9.17 -12.63 -18.27
C LYS A 115 -9.29 -11.12 -18.56
N TYR A 116 -8.16 -10.43 -18.67
CA TYR A 116 -8.09 -9.01 -19.03
C TYR A 116 -7.60 -8.80 -20.47
N GLN A 117 -7.19 -9.86 -21.17
CA GLN A 117 -6.76 -9.76 -22.56
C GLN A 117 -7.95 -9.37 -23.44
N MET A 118 -7.72 -8.44 -24.34
CA MET A 118 -8.72 -7.98 -25.31
C MET A 118 -8.62 -8.82 -26.58
N THR A 119 -9.77 -9.13 -27.15
CA THR A 119 -9.92 -9.78 -28.45
C THR A 119 -10.28 -8.76 -29.53
N GLU A 120 -10.16 -9.12 -30.81
CA GLU A 120 -10.54 -8.25 -31.93
C GLU A 120 -12.03 -7.81 -31.87
N SER A 121 -12.90 -8.61 -31.26
CA SER A 121 -14.32 -8.25 -31.05
C SER A 121 -14.55 -7.21 -29.95
N ASP A 122 -13.57 -6.93 -29.10
CA ASP A 122 -13.68 -5.97 -27.99
C ASP A 122 -13.32 -4.52 -28.41
N ASN A 123 -12.96 -4.30 -29.68
CA ASN A 123 -11.86 -3.40 -30.01
C ASN A 123 -12.20 -1.97 -30.49
N GLU A 124 -13.44 -1.45 -30.39
CA GLU A 124 -13.65 0.01 -30.64
C GLU A 124 -14.64 0.71 -29.71
N ALA A 125 -15.70 0.03 -29.23
CA ALA A 125 -16.74 0.68 -28.44
C ALA A 125 -16.66 0.46 -26.93
N VAL A 126 -15.96 -0.59 -26.47
CA VAL A 126 -16.18 -1.12 -25.11
C VAL A 126 -15.16 -0.60 -24.08
N TYR A 127 -13.93 -0.25 -24.49
CA TYR A 127 -12.93 0.28 -23.54
C TYR A 127 -11.98 1.28 -24.22
N PRO A 128 -12.16 2.60 -24.04
CA PRO A 128 -11.14 3.61 -24.41
C PRO A 128 -9.86 3.50 -23.56
N HIS A 129 -9.77 2.49 -22.69
CA HIS A 129 -8.70 2.30 -21.72
C HIS A 129 -8.03 0.94 -21.97
N ARG A 130 -7.08 0.90 -22.91
CA ARG A 130 -6.24 -0.28 -23.19
C ARG A 130 -4.77 -0.01 -22.87
N ILE A 131 -4.02 -1.08 -22.66
CA ILE A 131 -2.56 -1.06 -22.49
C ILE A 131 -1.95 -2.23 -23.28
N SER A 132 -0.87 -1.96 -24.01
CA SER A 132 -0.13 -2.96 -24.77
C SER A 132 1.08 -3.41 -23.97
N VAL A 133 1.17 -4.70 -23.65
CA VAL A 133 2.28 -5.27 -22.88
C VAL A 133 2.70 -6.58 -23.51
N GLY A 134 3.97 -6.69 -23.91
CA GLY A 134 4.51 -7.93 -24.50
C GLY A 134 3.83 -8.35 -25.81
N GLY A 135 3.26 -7.41 -26.57
CA GLY A 135 2.54 -7.68 -27.81
C GLY A 135 1.09 -8.15 -27.62
N LEU A 136 0.56 -8.11 -26.39
CA LEU A 136 -0.83 -8.40 -26.06
C LEU A 136 -1.53 -7.13 -25.59
N GLU A 137 -2.80 -6.97 -25.99
CA GLU A 137 -3.65 -5.88 -25.54
C GLU A 137 -4.46 -6.30 -24.32
N TYR A 138 -4.48 -5.44 -23.31
CA TYR A 138 -5.24 -5.66 -22.08
C TYR A 138 -6.18 -4.50 -21.78
N GLY A 139 -7.34 -4.82 -21.21
CA GLY A 139 -8.23 -3.82 -20.62
C GLY A 139 -7.55 -3.14 -19.45
N LYS A 140 -7.14 -1.88 -19.64
CA LYS A 140 -6.47 -1.06 -18.62
C LYS A 140 -7.42 -0.82 -17.46
N MET A 141 -8.65 -0.41 -17.77
CA MET A 141 -9.70 -0.03 -16.82
C MET A 141 -11.09 -0.43 -17.38
N ASN A 142 -12.12 -0.52 -16.54
CA ASN A 142 -13.51 -0.51 -16.99
C ASN A 142 -14.01 0.93 -17.23
N GLU A 143 -15.22 1.10 -17.77
CA GLU A 143 -15.83 2.41 -18.02
C GLU A 143 -15.87 3.33 -16.77
N HIS A 144 -15.92 2.74 -15.57
CA HIS A 144 -15.93 3.46 -14.30
C HIS A 144 -14.54 3.69 -13.69
N GLY A 145 -13.45 3.22 -14.32
CA GLY A 145 -12.10 3.40 -13.78
C GLY A 145 -11.78 2.51 -12.55
N THR A 146 -12.56 1.50 -12.23
CA THR A 146 -12.47 0.77 -10.96
C THR A 146 -11.98 -0.68 -11.09
N ARG A 147 -11.89 -1.23 -12.30
CA ARG A 147 -11.37 -2.59 -12.58
C ARG A 147 -10.40 -2.58 -13.73
N GLY A 148 -9.35 -3.39 -13.71
CA GLY A 148 -8.53 -3.64 -14.90
C GLY A 148 -7.20 -4.31 -14.59
N VAL A 149 -6.40 -4.53 -15.64
CA VAL A 149 -5.15 -5.29 -15.53
C VAL A 149 -4.15 -4.62 -14.59
N ILE A 150 -4.07 -3.28 -14.59
CA ILE A 150 -3.13 -2.49 -13.77
C ILE A 150 -3.33 -2.78 -12.29
N PHE A 151 -4.57 -2.66 -11.79
CA PHE A 151 -4.85 -2.87 -10.37
C PHE A 151 -4.68 -4.34 -9.95
N SER A 152 -5.06 -5.26 -10.83
CA SER A 152 -4.83 -6.68 -10.57
C SER A 152 -3.34 -6.99 -10.47
N ALA A 153 -2.54 -6.49 -11.41
CA ALA A 153 -1.10 -6.71 -11.44
C ALA A 153 -0.42 -6.08 -10.22
N PHE A 154 -0.73 -4.81 -9.92
CA PHE A 154 -0.18 -4.13 -8.76
C PHE A 154 -0.48 -4.86 -7.44
N SER A 155 -1.73 -5.30 -7.23
CA SER A 155 -2.12 -6.01 -6.00
C SER A 155 -1.34 -7.31 -5.79
N LYS A 156 -1.05 -8.03 -6.87
CA LYS A 156 -0.27 -9.26 -6.85
C LYS A 156 1.22 -8.99 -6.66
N LEU A 157 1.79 -8.11 -7.48
CA LEU A 157 3.21 -7.72 -7.46
C LEU A 157 3.64 -7.20 -6.08
N LYS A 158 2.83 -6.36 -5.45
CA LYS A 158 3.14 -5.74 -4.15
C LYS A 158 2.56 -6.51 -2.97
N GLU A 159 1.94 -7.67 -3.23
CA GLU A 159 1.24 -8.50 -2.25
C GLU A 159 0.29 -7.71 -1.35
N ARG A 160 -0.39 -6.71 -1.91
CA ARG A 160 -1.13 -5.70 -1.15
C ARG A 160 -2.63 -5.77 -1.40
N LYS A 161 -3.39 -5.57 -0.32
CA LYS A 161 -4.83 -5.31 -0.37
C LYS A 161 -5.11 -3.81 -0.47
N PHE A 162 -5.99 -3.42 -1.39
CA PHE A 162 -6.53 -2.06 -1.49
C PHE A 162 -7.89 -2.08 -2.20
N SER A 163 -8.60 -0.95 -2.22
CA SER A 163 -9.78 -0.80 -3.07
C SER A 163 -9.65 0.37 -4.02
N VAL A 164 -10.40 0.30 -5.12
CA VAL A 164 -10.67 1.45 -5.98
C VAL A 164 -12.15 1.71 -5.92
N ILE A 165 -12.52 2.89 -5.45
CA ILE A 165 -13.90 3.32 -5.26
C ILE A 165 -14.21 4.49 -6.21
N THR A 166 -15.44 4.57 -6.69
CA THR A 166 -15.96 5.69 -7.46
C THR A 166 -17.20 6.23 -6.77
N ASN A 167 -17.41 7.54 -6.86
CA ASN A 167 -18.63 8.16 -6.42
C ASN A 167 -19.77 7.75 -7.36
N THR A 168 -20.88 7.28 -6.79
CA THR A 168 -22.15 7.15 -7.50
C THR A 168 -22.97 8.39 -7.17
N ALA A 169 -23.14 9.26 -8.17
CA ALA A 169 -23.83 10.54 -8.01
C ALA A 169 -25.16 10.33 -7.26
N PRO A 170 -25.45 11.15 -6.24
CA PRO A 170 -26.68 11.00 -5.45
C PRO A 170 -27.89 11.12 -6.39
N LYS A 171 -28.82 10.16 -6.29
CA LYS A 171 -29.99 10.11 -7.18
C LYS A 171 -31.05 11.14 -6.76
N HIS A 172 -30.99 11.58 -5.51
CA HIS A 172 -31.91 12.56 -4.94
C HIS A 172 -31.17 13.69 -4.21
N LYS A 173 -31.77 14.89 -4.26
CA LYS A 173 -31.24 16.09 -3.60
C LYS A 173 -31.25 15.90 -2.08
N GLY A 174 -30.08 15.97 -1.43
CA GLY A 174 -29.92 15.78 0.01
C GLY A 174 -29.42 14.39 0.42
N GLU A 175 -29.17 13.48 -0.54
CA GLU A 175 -28.47 12.22 -0.25
C GLU A 175 -26.96 12.47 -0.10
N SER A 176 -26.34 11.80 0.87
CA SER A 176 -24.88 11.70 0.96
C SER A 176 -24.32 10.99 -0.28
N PRO A 177 -23.11 11.37 -0.76
CA PRO A 177 -22.42 10.63 -1.81
C PRO A 177 -22.31 9.16 -1.44
N LYS A 178 -22.67 8.28 -2.39
CA LYS A 178 -22.46 6.84 -2.22
C LYS A 178 -21.22 6.46 -3.00
N TYR A 179 -20.46 5.51 -2.47
CA TYR A 179 -19.28 5.00 -3.18
C TYR A 179 -19.44 3.51 -3.42
N GLU A 180 -19.20 3.12 -4.67
CA GLU A 180 -19.10 1.72 -5.08
C GLU A 180 -17.65 1.42 -5.43
N GLY A 181 -17.19 0.19 -5.20
CA GLY A 181 -15.80 -0.10 -5.49
C GLY A 181 -15.43 -1.56 -5.48
N PHE A 182 -14.27 -1.82 -6.07
CA PHE A 182 -13.70 -3.15 -6.17
C PHE A 182 -12.52 -3.29 -5.23
N HIS A 183 -12.48 -4.42 -4.53
CA HIS A 183 -11.42 -4.75 -3.61
C HIS A 183 -10.43 -5.67 -4.32
N PHE A 184 -9.17 -5.25 -4.38
CA PHE A 184 -8.06 -6.05 -4.86
C PHE A 184 -7.39 -6.66 -3.64
N ARG A 185 -7.23 -7.99 -3.64
CA ARG A 185 -6.66 -8.74 -2.52
C ARG A 185 -5.52 -9.61 -3.02
N SER A 186 -4.38 -9.50 -2.35
CA SER A 186 -3.38 -10.56 -2.31
C SER A 186 -3.82 -11.64 -1.30
N ASN A 187 -3.20 -12.82 -1.36
CA ASN A 187 -3.41 -13.92 -0.42
C ASN A 187 -2.97 -13.57 1.02
N TYR A 188 -2.31 -12.43 1.22
CA TYR A 188 -1.85 -11.94 2.52
C TYR A 188 -2.84 -10.95 3.16
N LEU A 189 -3.15 -11.18 4.44
CA LEU A 189 -4.06 -10.38 5.27
C LEU A 189 -3.28 -9.22 5.91
N HIS A 190 -3.37 -8.01 5.35
CA HIS A 190 -3.28 -6.64 5.93
C HIS A 190 -3.20 -5.66 4.71
N ASP A 191 -3.77 -4.45 4.62
CA ASP A 191 -4.28 -3.46 5.58
C ASP A 191 -5.74 -3.05 5.29
N GLY A 192 -6.37 -2.46 6.32
CA GLY A 192 -7.72 -1.91 6.29
C GLY A 192 -7.86 -0.66 5.41
N PHE A 193 -9.12 -0.32 5.09
CA PHE A 193 -9.67 0.88 4.43
C PHE A 193 -8.71 1.90 3.77
N VAL A 194 -7.74 1.45 2.98
CA VAL A 194 -6.90 2.29 2.12
C VAL A 194 -7.13 1.96 0.66
N GLY A 195 -6.96 2.94 -0.20
CA GLY A 195 -7.16 2.73 -1.61
C GLY A 195 -7.15 4.00 -2.43
N LEU A 196 -7.77 3.89 -3.59
CA LEU A 196 -7.92 4.97 -4.54
C LEU A 196 -9.39 5.36 -4.65
N VAL A 197 -9.66 6.66 -4.75
CA VAL A 197 -10.94 7.17 -5.23
C VAL A 197 -10.74 7.65 -6.66
N VAL A 198 -11.67 7.32 -7.55
CA VAL A 198 -11.68 7.81 -8.94
C VAL A 198 -12.92 8.64 -9.17
N GLU A 199 -12.72 9.85 -9.70
CA GLU A 199 -13.77 10.77 -10.13
C GLU A 199 -13.34 11.37 -11.47
N ASP A 200 -14.19 11.28 -12.50
CA ASP A 200 -13.92 11.83 -13.84
C ASP A 200 -12.59 11.39 -14.46
N GLY A 201 -12.15 10.15 -14.18
CA GLY A 201 -10.90 9.59 -14.67
C GLY A 201 -9.65 10.02 -13.88
N HIS A 202 -9.81 10.87 -12.87
CA HIS A 202 -8.75 11.31 -11.96
C HIS A 202 -8.76 10.48 -10.67
N TYR A 203 -7.59 9.94 -10.32
CA TYR A 203 -7.35 9.13 -9.13
C TYR A 203 -6.72 9.98 -8.03
N GLU A 204 -7.28 9.82 -6.83
CA GLU A 204 -6.76 10.32 -5.56
C GLU A 204 -6.64 9.15 -4.58
N VAL A 205 -5.91 9.34 -3.47
CA VAL A 205 -5.75 8.31 -2.45
C VAL A 205 -6.68 8.56 -1.26
N TYR A 206 -7.08 7.50 -0.58
CA TYR A 206 -7.82 7.61 0.66
C TYR A 206 -7.32 6.64 1.73
N GLY A 207 -7.58 7.00 2.99
CA GLY A 207 -7.23 6.19 4.14
C GLY A 207 -7.81 6.73 5.45
N PRO A 208 -7.63 6.01 6.57
CA PRO A 208 -8.00 6.50 7.88
C PRO A 208 -7.06 7.64 8.32
N THR A 209 -7.54 8.49 9.23
CA THR A 209 -6.75 9.56 9.84
C THR A 209 -5.43 9.04 10.40
N GLY A 210 -4.33 9.76 10.15
CA GLY A 210 -3.00 9.40 10.66
C GLY A 210 -2.30 8.25 9.94
N SER A 211 -2.95 7.63 8.95
CA SER A 211 -2.32 6.61 8.11
C SER A 211 -1.17 7.16 7.29
N LYS A 212 -0.16 6.31 7.02
CA LYS A 212 0.99 6.68 6.18
C LYS A 212 0.56 7.13 4.77
N ILE A 213 -0.57 6.64 4.25
CA ILE A 213 -1.07 7.03 2.93
C ILE A 213 -1.47 8.51 2.83
N LEU A 214 -1.83 9.13 3.95
CA LEU A 214 -2.15 10.57 4.03
C LEU A 214 -0.92 11.42 4.36
N LYS A 215 0.27 10.90 4.11
CA LYS A 215 1.56 11.57 4.23
C LYS A 215 2.31 11.50 2.91
N THR A 216 3.28 12.38 2.71
CA THR A 216 4.14 12.39 1.54
C THR A 216 5.62 12.39 1.93
N LEU A 217 6.43 11.65 1.17
CA LEU A 217 7.88 11.59 1.35
C LEU A 217 8.49 12.97 1.07
N HIS A 218 9.38 13.43 1.95
CA HIS A 218 10.02 14.73 1.79
C HIS A 218 10.86 14.77 0.49
N PRO A 219 10.71 15.78 -0.40
CA PRO A 219 11.48 15.88 -1.66
C PRO A 219 13.01 15.94 -1.47
N GLN A 220 13.47 16.27 -0.25
CA GLN A 220 14.91 16.37 0.08
C GLN A 220 15.57 15.00 0.30
N ALA A 221 14.81 13.92 0.41
CA ALA A 221 15.36 12.57 0.63
C ALA A 221 15.99 11.93 -0.62
N ASN A 222 15.85 12.55 -1.80
CA ASN A 222 16.38 12.06 -3.08
C ASN A 222 17.40 13.01 -3.73
N LYS A 223 17.93 14.03 -3.02
CA LYS A 223 19.09 14.74 -3.57
C LYS A 223 20.28 13.77 -3.54
N PRO A 224 20.91 13.44 -4.69
CA PRO A 224 22.22 12.81 -4.64
C PRO A 224 23.14 13.70 -3.80
N PRO A 225 24.12 13.13 -3.08
CA PRO A 225 25.07 13.93 -2.31
C PRO A 225 25.59 15.05 -3.21
N ASN A 226 25.43 16.29 -2.73
CA ASN A 226 26.07 17.50 -3.26
C ASN A 226 27.44 17.14 -3.89
N GLU A 227 27.73 17.58 -5.12
CA GLU A 227 29.01 17.36 -5.82
C GLU A 227 30.25 17.70 -4.96
N GLU A 228 30.13 18.60 -3.98
CA GLU A 228 31.18 18.92 -3.00
C GLU A 228 31.51 17.73 -2.07
N VAL A 229 30.53 16.89 -1.73
CA VAL A 229 30.74 15.67 -0.92
C VAL A 229 31.49 14.61 -1.74
N TYR A 230 31.18 14.47 -3.03
CA TYR A 230 31.93 13.61 -3.95
C TYR A 230 33.37 14.11 -4.15
N ARG A 231 33.57 15.43 -4.26
CA ARG A 231 34.92 16.01 -4.31
C ARG A 231 35.69 15.81 -3.00
N ALA A 232 35.05 15.96 -1.85
CA ALA A 232 35.69 15.75 -0.55
C ALA A 232 36.13 14.28 -0.33
N LEU A 233 35.33 13.33 -0.80
CA LEU A 233 35.68 11.90 -0.73
C LEU A 233 36.81 11.52 -1.70
N GLN A 234 36.84 12.09 -2.91
CA GLN A 234 37.94 11.89 -3.86
C GLN A 234 39.28 12.43 -3.34
N TYR A 235 39.28 13.57 -2.62
CA TYR A 235 40.50 14.14 -2.02
C TYR A 235 41.04 13.34 -0.82
N GLN A 236 40.19 12.59 -0.11
CA GLN A 236 40.61 11.76 1.02
C GLN A 236 41.27 10.44 0.57
N VAL A 237 40.87 9.90 -0.59
CA VAL A 237 41.43 8.65 -1.14
C VAL A 237 42.81 8.88 -1.78
N GLN A 238 43.12 10.10 -2.25
CA GLN A 238 44.42 10.44 -2.83
C GLN A 238 45.52 10.78 -1.80
N LYS A 239 45.20 10.79 -0.50
CA LYS A 239 46.15 11.10 0.59
C LYS A 239 46.52 9.90 1.46
N LYS A 240 46.28 8.67 1.00
CA LYS A 240 46.80 7.45 1.63
C LYS A 240 47.81 6.76 0.73
#